data_AF-A0A8S9Z641-F1
#
_entry.id   AF-A0A8S9Z641-F1
#
_cell.length_a   1.000
_cell.length_b   1.000
_cell.length_c   1.000
_cell.angle_alpha   90.00
_cell.angle_beta   90.00
_cell.angle_gamma   90.00
#
_symmetry.space_group_name_H-M   'P 1'
#
loop_
_entity.id
_entity.type
_entity.pdbx_description
1 polymer ?
#
loop_
_entity_poly.entity_id
_entity_poly.type
_entity_poly.pdbx_seq_one_letter_code
_entity_poly.pdbx_strand_id
1 'polypeptide(L)'
;MNSEDEIKNNHPENSLKKEDIGDEKINQTVNSNPVKIFIRGLYQKLWIRVSYLTLVLLITIINLTLSWIVFHDILIQQPGLVYDRSSKEIITALLALNILELLFFCLDTILWLNIFSNDPEAWFCMDVANCLNIFLSELPLGVLNAYVSACHESSLSTSMLVKASIILCYMVVRFLTFTTVYLLETTEDSYVNIDKFIGSPKKTDQLQEEKQGILLSLNRKGIGARCVDIVRAKNLRRFWLVIRIFIIAGFFLMLVTNILIFKFTFVQTYRGFLEWRRVVPSSAGSLEDMMAERYFHDVEIFMKETELTSKKWLHLVSLEKLMQLQTKGITEQIGLSYIRTQSGEYCIFSQLLTYNNRTTETAMTCWSVLEMDSFKETACEDVFAGNEGTSGLVRLKSMKISFIYDPPSPGRHLGVVYYNATRTNINGTVFLNTPVKLEYFRNTIAHTVAQANDGDDDIARSHDGWTSGPFRPVDLYLSDGDQYIKYDVDTGDLIPIREVWRTGFALCPSTAPTGPVRMT
;
A
#
# COMPACT_ATOMS: atom_id res chain seq x y z
N MET A 1 42.71 68.23 -55.46
CA MET A 1 43.08 67.88 -54.07
C MET A 1 43.41 66.40 -54.10
N ASN A 2 44.56 66.02 -54.69
CA ASN A 2 45.92 66.06 -54.12
C ASN A 2 45.94 65.21 -52.85
N SER A 3 46.68 64.11 -52.72
CA SER A 3 47.99 63.73 -53.25
C SER A 3 48.00 62.20 -53.53
N GLU A 4 48.57 61.62 -54.61
CA GLU A 4 49.98 61.57 -55.04
C GLU A 4 50.97 61.17 -53.93
N ASP A 5 51.54 59.96 -54.08
CA ASP A 5 52.96 59.58 -53.85
C ASP A 5 53.02 58.04 -54.01
N GLU A 6 53.41 57.52 -55.18
CA GLU A 6 54.77 57.35 -55.73
C GLU A 6 55.40 55.97 -55.44
N ILE A 7 55.49 55.18 -56.53
CA ILE A 7 56.67 54.48 -57.05
C ILE A 7 57.33 53.37 -56.17
N LYS A 8 57.30 52.12 -56.68
CA LYS A 8 58.49 51.43 -57.23
C LYS A 8 58.14 50.12 -57.95
N ASN A 9 58.39 50.13 -59.26
CA ASN A 9 58.61 48.95 -60.09
C ASN A 9 59.85 48.19 -59.64
N ASN A 10 59.84 46.85 -59.76
CA ASN A 10 60.97 46.08 -60.27
C ASN A 10 60.52 44.66 -60.67
N HIS A 11 60.65 44.36 -61.97
CA HIS A 11 60.79 43.00 -62.51
C HIS A 11 62.15 42.41 -62.04
N PRO A 12 62.33 41.08 -61.93
CA PRO A 12 62.67 40.31 -63.14
C PRO A 12 62.20 38.83 -63.20
N GLU A 13 62.16 38.37 -64.45
CA GLU A 13 62.43 37.04 -65.02
C GLU A 13 62.64 35.77 -64.17
N ASN A 14 62.03 34.71 -64.71
CA ASN A 14 62.51 33.33 -64.90
C ASN A 14 62.67 32.38 -63.70
N SER A 15 61.83 31.35 -63.66
CA SER A 15 62.31 29.96 -63.87
C SER A 15 61.14 28.96 -63.96
N LEU A 16 61.18 28.12 -65.00
CA LEU A 16 60.37 26.90 -65.12
C LEU A 16 60.57 26.00 -63.89
N LYS A 17 59.47 25.50 -63.32
CA LYS A 17 59.43 24.17 -62.69
C LYS A 17 58.08 23.52 -62.90
N LYS A 18 58.13 22.32 -63.48
CA LYS A 18 57.04 21.34 -63.55
C LYS A 18 56.48 21.12 -62.14
N GLU A 19 55.17 21.28 -61.96
CA GLU A 19 54.46 20.68 -60.84
C GLU A 19 53.70 19.46 -61.33
N ASP A 20 54.10 18.34 -60.76
CA ASP A 20 53.49 17.03 -60.88
C ASP A 20 52.07 17.05 -60.32
N ILE A 21 51.20 16.34 -61.02
CA ILE A 21 49.86 15.96 -60.60
C ILE A 21 50.02 15.06 -59.36
N GLY A 22 49.85 15.67 -58.18
CA GLY A 22 49.80 14.97 -56.90
C GLY A 22 48.41 14.40 -56.68
N ASP A 23 48.33 13.06 -56.67
CA ASP A 23 47.17 12.29 -56.21
C ASP A 23 46.71 12.77 -54.83
N GLU A 24 45.57 13.44 -54.81
CA GLU A 24 44.86 13.84 -53.60
C GLU A 24 44.29 12.58 -52.94
N LYS A 25 45.10 11.92 -52.10
CA LYS A 25 44.63 10.91 -51.16
C LYS A 25 43.65 11.56 -50.18
N ILE A 26 42.37 11.44 -50.48
CA ILE A 26 41.28 11.65 -49.53
C ILE A 26 41.43 10.61 -48.42
N ASN A 27 42.15 10.98 -47.37
CA ASN A 27 42.15 10.26 -46.10
C ASN A 27 40.76 10.41 -45.47
N GLN A 28 39.87 9.45 -45.73
CA GLN A 28 38.70 9.21 -44.89
C GLN A 28 39.19 8.71 -43.52
N THR A 29 39.41 9.64 -42.59
CA THR A 29 39.54 9.34 -41.16
C THR A 29 38.17 8.88 -40.64
N VAL A 30 37.99 7.56 -40.60
CA VAL A 30 36.92 6.91 -39.85
C VAL A 30 37.15 7.25 -38.38
N ASN A 31 36.40 8.23 -37.87
CA ASN A 31 36.45 8.65 -36.47
C ASN A 31 35.71 7.60 -35.61
N SER A 32 36.34 6.45 -35.40
CA SER A 32 35.83 5.36 -34.58
C SER A 32 36.13 5.64 -33.10
N ASN A 33 35.13 6.18 -32.40
CA ASN A 33 35.24 6.50 -30.97
C ASN A 33 35.61 5.20 -30.18
N PRO A 34 36.72 5.15 -29.42
CA PRO A 34 37.26 3.92 -28.81
C PRO A 34 36.27 3.22 -27.86
N VAL A 35 35.40 3.99 -27.22
CA VAL A 35 34.28 3.48 -26.40
C VAL A 35 33.34 2.57 -27.22
N LYS A 36 33.12 2.87 -28.49
CA LYS A 36 32.23 2.11 -29.38
C LYS A 36 32.82 0.74 -29.77
N ILE A 37 34.13 0.70 -30.05
CA ILE A 37 34.83 -0.56 -30.37
C ILE A 37 34.83 -1.49 -29.15
N PHE A 38 35.04 -0.93 -27.96
CA PHE A 38 35.00 -1.66 -26.71
C PHE A 38 33.62 -2.25 -26.40
N ILE A 39 32.54 -1.45 -26.52
CA ILE A 39 31.16 -1.92 -26.30
C ILE A 39 30.78 -3.01 -27.32
N ARG A 40 31.17 -2.86 -28.59
CA ARG A 40 30.93 -3.88 -29.63
C ARG A 40 31.66 -5.19 -29.33
N GLY A 41 32.92 -5.09 -28.89
CA GLY A 41 33.72 -6.24 -28.47
C GLY A 41 33.14 -6.98 -27.27
N LEU A 42 32.55 -6.25 -26.30
CA LEU A 42 31.84 -6.83 -25.16
C LEU A 42 30.53 -7.50 -25.57
N TYR A 43 29.68 -6.84 -26.37
CA TYR A 43 28.35 -7.35 -26.74
C TYR A 43 28.40 -8.58 -27.67
N GLN A 44 29.50 -8.77 -28.38
CA GLN A 44 29.75 -9.96 -29.20
C GLN A 44 30.16 -11.19 -28.38
N LYS A 45 30.59 -11.03 -27.12
CA LYS A 45 30.97 -12.18 -26.29
C LYS A 45 29.72 -12.89 -25.77
N LEU A 46 29.63 -14.19 -26.09
CA LEU A 46 28.55 -15.08 -25.66
C LEU A 46 28.37 -15.06 -24.13
N TRP A 47 29.47 -15.04 -23.36
CA TRP A 47 29.41 -15.07 -21.90
C TRP A 47 28.72 -13.84 -21.28
N ILE A 48 28.83 -12.66 -21.92
CA ILE A 48 28.16 -11.44 -21.45
C ILE A 48 26.65 -11.52 -21.68
N ARG A 49 26.24 -12.06 -22.85
CA ARG A 49 24.82 -12.32 -23.13
C ARG A 49 24.26 -13.32 -22.13
N VAL A 50 24.94 -14.45 -21.92
CA VAL A 50 24.53 -15.47 -20.94
C VAL A 50 24.45 -14.89 -19.53
N SER A 51 25.45 -14.11 -19.10
CA SER A 51 25.45 -13.48 -17.77
C SER A 51 24.27 -12.50 -17.59
N TYR A 52 23.98 -11.66 -18.59
CA TYR A 52 22.83 -10.77 -18.57
C TYR A 52 21.50 -11.54 -18.50
N LEU A 53 21.35 -12.59 -19.31
CA LEU A 53 20.17 -13.46 -19.31
C LEU A 53 19.94 -14.09 -17.94
N THR A 54 21.00 -14.65 -17.34
CA THR A 54 20.92 -15.25 -16.01
C THR A 54 20.56 -14.22 -14.95
N LEU A 55 21.12 -13.01 -15.01
CA LEU A 55 20.79 -11.93 -14.07
C LEU A 55 19.33 -11.51 -14.18
N VAL A 56 18.84 -11.28 -15.41
CA VAL A 56 17.44 -10.91 -15.65
C VAL A 56 16.51 -12.03 -15.18
N LEU A 57 16.82 -13.28 -15.51
CA LEU A 57 16.03 -14.44 -15.08
C LEU A 57 15.95 -14.53 -13.55
N LEU A 58 17.09 -14.38 -12.86
CA LEU A 58 17.14 -14.39 -11.40
C LEU A 58 16.27 -13.28 -10.80
N ILE A 59 16.37 -12.05 -11.31
CA ILE A 59 15.56 -10.92 -10.86
C ILE A 59 14.07 -11.18 -11.08
N THR A 60 13.68 -11.73 -12.25
CA THR A 60 12.27 -12.04 -12.54
C THR A 60 11.72 -13.18 -11.69
N ILE A 61 12.52 -14.21 -11.37
CA ILE A 61 12.12 -15.29 -10.44
C ILE A 61 11.92 -14.73 -9.03
N ILE A 62 12.82 -13.85 -8.57
CA ILE A 62 12.69 -13.20 -7.27
C ILE A 62 11.43 -12.32 -7.25
N ASN A 63 11.16 -11.55 -8.31
CA ASN A 63 9.94 -10.73 -8.41
C ASN A 63 8.68 -11.59 -8.29
N LEU A 64 8.60 -12.65 -9.09
CA LEU A 64 7.47 -13.57 -9.10
C LEU A 64 7.26 -14.22 -7.73
N THR A 65 8.32 -14.73 -7.10
CA THR A 65 8.19 -15.35 -5.76
C THR A 65 7.72 -14.33 -4.72
N LEU A 66 8.22 -13.09 -4.77
CA LEU A 66 7.74 -12.01 -3.90
C LEU A 66 6.27 -11.64 -4.17
N SER A 67 5.80 -11.67 -5.43
CA SER A 67 4.39 -11.46 -5.77
C SER A 67 3.46 -12.46 -5.08
N TRP A 68 3.86 -13.73 -5.07
CA TRP A 68 3.11 -14.79 -4.40
C TRP A 68 3.18 -14.70 -2.88
N ILE A 69 4.34 -14.33 -2.31
CA ILE A 69 4.47 -14.08 -0.87
C ILE A 69 3.57 -12.92 -0.44
N VAL A 70 3.59 -11.80 -1.17
CA VAL A 70 2.73 -10.64 -0.88
C VAL A 70 1.25 -11.03 -0.93
N PHE A 71 0.84 -11.80 -1.94
CA PHE A 71 -0.53 -12.30 -2.03
C PHE A 71 -0.91 -13.22 -0.86
N HIS A 72 -0.02 -14.14 -0.49
CA HIS A 72 -0.22 -15.05 0.63
C HIS A 72 -0.35 -14.30 1.96
N ASP A 73 0.49 -13.29 2.20
CA ASP A 73 0.45 -12.46 3.41
C ASP A 73 -0.87 -11.68 3.50
N ILE A 74 -1.35 -11.12 2.39
CA ILE A 74 -2.66 -10.44 2.31
C ILE A 74 -3.82 -11.45 2.53
N LEU A 75 -3.68 -12.68 2.04
CA LEU A 75 -4.72 -13.71 2.16
C LEU A 75 -4.88 -14.23 3.59
N ILE A 76 -3.77 -14.38 4.33
CA ILE A 76 -3.78 -14.88 5.72
C ILE A 76 -4.19 -13.80 6.73
N GLN A 77 -4.22 -12.53 6.31
CA GLN A 77 -4.62 -11.42 7.16
C GLN A 77 -5.95 -11.71 7.87
N GLN A 78 -5.92 -11.59 9.19
CA GLN A 78 -7.05 -11.78 10.08
C GLN A 78 -7.68 -10.42 10.42
N PRO A 79 -8.98 -10.40 10.76
CA PRO A 79 -9.60 -9.19 11.29
C PRO A 79 -8.89 -8.76 12.56
N GLY A 80 -8.44 -7.51 12.56
CA GLY A 80 -7.98 -6.77 13.73
C GLY A 80 -9.01 -5.74 14.18
N LEU A 81 -8.60 -4.89 15.12
CA LEU A 81 -9.46 -3.90 15.76
C LEU A 81 -9.83 -2.76 14.81
N VAL A 82 -8.87 -2.27 14.02
CA VAL A 82 -9.05 -1.15 13.07
C VAL A 82 -9.15 -1.60 11.61
N TYR A 83 -8.57 -2.76 11.30
CA TYR A 83 -8.51 -3.31 9.95
C TYR A 83 -9.20 -4.67 9.92
N ASP A 84 -10.25 -4.83 9.12
CA ASP A 84 -10.75 -6.15 8.74
C ASP A 84 -9.91 -6.70 7.57
N ARG A 85 -10.22 -7.92 7.16
CA ARG A 85 -9.60 -8.58 6.02
C ARG A 85 -9.72 -7.71 4.77
N SER A 86 -8.71 -7.82 3.92
CA SER A 86 -8.76 -7.23 2.58
C SER A 86 -10.00 -7.72 1.84
N SER A 87 -10.64 -6.80 1.10
CA SER A 87 -11.87 -7.11 0.35
C SER A 87 -11.64 -8.27 -0.63
N LYS A 88 -12.69 -9.07 -0.85
CA LYS A 88 -12.60 -10.25 -1.75
C LYS A 88 -12.26 -9.83 -3.17
N GLU A 89 -12.70 -8.65 -3.58
CA GLU A 89 -12.44 -8.04 -4.88
C GLU A 89 -10.95 -7.77 -5.06
N ILE A 90 -10.28 -7.16 -4.06
CA ILE A 90 -8.83 -6.90 -4.09
C ILE A 90 -8.04 -8.21 -4.13
N ILE A 91 -8.41 -9.19 -3.30
CA ILE A 91 -7.74 -10.49 -3.25
C ILE A 91 -7.88 -11.21 -4.61
N THR A 92 -9.07 -11.17 -5.21
CA THR A 92 -9.33 -11.78 -6.52
C THR A 92 -8.53 -11.08 -7.63
N ALA A 93 -8.45 -9.75 -7.60
CA ALA A 93 -7.67 -8.97 -8.55
C ALA A 93 -6.16 -9.27 -8.42
N LEU A 94 -5.62 -9.35 -7.20
CA LEU A 94 -4.23 -9.74 -6.95
C LEU A 94 -3.93 -11.14 -7.48
N LEU A 95 -4.82 -12.10 -7.24
CA LEU A 95 -4.67 -13.47 -7.75
C LEU A 95 -4.63 -13.49 -9.29
N ALA A 96 -5.58 -12.80 -9.94
CA ALA A 96 -5.65 -12.75 -11.40
C ALA A 96 -4.39 -12.12 -12.01
N LEU A 97 -3.89 -11.03 -11.43
CA LEU A 97 -2.67 -10.37 -11.89
C LEU A 97 -1.42 -11.20 -11.63
N ASN A 98 -1.31 -11.90 -10.51
CA ASN A 98 -0.19 -12.81 -10.23
C ASN A 98 -0.16 -14.01 -11.20
N ILE A 99 -1.33 -14.53 -11.59
CA ILE A 99 -1.42 -15.57 -12.64
C ILE A 99 -0.98 -15.00 -13.98
N LEU A 100 -1.36 -13.76 -14.30
CA LEU A 100 -0.94 -13.09 -15.53
C LEU A 100 0.58 -12.84 -15.55
N GLU A 101 1.17 -12.43 -14.43
CA GLU A 101 2.63 -12.29 -14.26
C GLU A 101 3.34 -13.62 -14.55
N LEU A 102 2.82 -14.73 -14.01
CA LEU A 102 3.35 -16.07 -14.27
C LEU A 102 3.29 -16.43 -15.76
N LEU A 103 2.19 -16.11 -16.45
CA LEU A 103 2.07 -16.35 -17.90
C LEU A 103 3.10 -15.56 -18.70
N PHE A 104 3.32 -14.28 -18.37
CA PHE A 104 4.35 -13.47 -19.01
C PHE A 104 5.76 -13.96 -18.69
N PHE A 105 6.01 -14.43 -17.46
CA PHE A 105 7.28 -15.05 -17.10
C PHE A 105 7.58 -16.30 -17.96
N CYS A 106 6.57 -17.15 -18.18
CA CYS A 106 6.71 -18.31 -19.09
C CYS A 106 6.95 -17.87 -20.54
N LEU A 107 6.22 -16.87 -21.03
CA LEU A 107 6.39 -16.32 -22.38
C LEU A 107 7.81 -15.76 -22.56
N ASP A 108 8.28 -14.95 -21.63
CA ASP A 108 9.64 -14.39 -21.65
C ASP A 108 10.67 -15.52 -21.65
N THR A 109 10.52 -16.53 -20.80
CA THR A 109 11.43 -17.69 -20.76
C THR A 109 11.50 -18.42 -22.11
N ILE A 110 10.37 -18.63 -22.79
CA ILE A 110 10.33 -19.26 -24.12
C ILE A 110 11.03 -18.37 -25.16
N LEU A 111 10.77 -17.06 -25.14
CA LEU A 111 11.40 -16.12 -26.07
C LEU A 111 12.91 -15.99 -25.83
N TRP A 112 13.36 -16.05 -24.57
CA TRP A 112 14.78 -16.10 -24.22
C TRP A 112 15.48 -17.35 -24.75
N LEU A 113 14.82 -18.52 -24.69
CA LEU A 113 15.37 -19.75 -25.30
C LEU A 113 15.54 -19.60 -26.81
N ASN A 114 14.62 -18.90 -27.48
CA ASN A 114 14.71 -18.63 -28.92
C ASN A 114 15.81 -17.62 -29.29
N ILE A 115 16.29 -16.78 -28.36
CA ILE A 115 17.42 -15.87 -28.63
C ILE A 115 18.72 -16.64 -28.91
N PHE A 116 18.88 -17.86 -28.39
CA PHE A 116 20.02 -18.71 -28.76
C PHE A 116 20.02 -19.13 -30.23
N SER A 117 18.86 -19.08 -30.90
CA SER A 117 18.74 -19.34 -32.33
C SER A 117 19.25 -18.20 -33.22
N ASN A 118 19.74 -17.09 -32.63
CA ASN A 118 20.32 -15.92 -33.31
C ASN A 118 19.38 -15.17 -34.27
N ASP A 119 18.06 -15.35 -34.15
CA ASP A 119 17.09 -14.63 -34.98
C ASP A 119 16.92 -13.16 -34.52
N PRO A 120 17.13 -12.16 -35.38
CA PRO A 120 16.98 -10.74 -35.03
C PRO A 120 15.54 -10.37 -34.67
N GLU A 121 14.55 -11.10 -35.20
CA GLU A 121 13.13 -10.91 -34.89
C GLU A 121 12.78 -11.28 -33.44
N ALA A 122 13.59 -12.14 -32.79
CA ALA A 122 13.36 -12.54 -31.40
C ALA A 122 13.48 -11.35 -30.42
N TRP A 123 14.39 -10.40 -30.68
CA TRP A 123 14.54 -9.18 -29.88
C TRP A 123 13.31 -8.27 -29.96
N PHE A 124 12.69 -8.19 -31.13
CA PHE A 124 11.46 -7.42 -31.32
C PHE A 124 10.30 -8.06 -30.56
N CYS A 125 10.11 -9.38 -30.69
CA CYS A 125 9.09 -10.12 -29.94
C CYS A 125 9.27 -9.98 -28.43
N MET A 126 10.53 -10.01 -27.97
CA MET A 126 10.89 -9.76 -26.57
C MET A 126 10.48 -8.35 -26.09
N ASP A 127 10.74 -7.31 -26.87
CA ASP A 127 10.36 -5.95 -26.49
C ASP A 127 8.84 -5.78 -26.43
N VAL A 128 8.11 -6.40 -27.37
CA VAL A 128 6.63 -6.40 -27.36
C VAL A 128 6.09 -7.17 -26.14
N ALA A 129 6.62 -8.36 -25.85
CA ALA A 129 6.24 -9.15 -24.68
C ALA A 129 6.49 -8.39 -23.37
N ASN A 130 7.67 -7.77 -23.23
CA ASN A 130 8.01 -6.94 -22.06
C ASN A 130 7.09 -5.73 -21.94
N CYS A 131 6.77 -5.05 -23.05
CA CYS A 131 5.83 -3.94 -23.05
C CYS A 131 4.45 -4.39 -22.54
N LEU A 132 3.94 -5.52 -23.03
CA LEU A 132 2.67 -6.08 -22.58
C LEU A 132 2.71 -6.48 -21.11
N ASN A 133 3.78 -7.13 -20.65
CA ASN A 133 3.96 -7.52 -19.25
C ASN A 133 3.91 -6.30 -18.31
N ILE A 134 4.62 -5.21 -18.66
CA ILE A 134 4.64 -3.98 -17.86
C ILE A 134 3.23 -3.40 -17.70
N PHE A 135 2.49 -3.25 -18.79
CA PHE A 135 1.18 -2.57 -18.75
C PHE A 135 0.03 -3.44 -18.27
N LEU A 136 0.07 -4.75 -18.53
CA LEU A 136 -1.03 -5.66 -18.19
C LEU A 136 -0.85 -6.35 -16.84
N SER A 137 0.40 -6.51 -16.36
CA SER A 137 0.70 -7.22 -15.12
C SER A 137 1.37 -6.30 -14.10
N GLU A 138 2.62 -5.89 -14.33
CA GLU A 138 3.44 -5.23 -13.30
C GLU A 138 2.88 -3.89 -12.83
N LEU A 139 2.42 -3.04 -13.76
CA LEU A 139 1.87 -1.73 -13.42
C LEU A 139 0.56 -1.85 -12.64
N PRO A 140 -0.46 -2.63 -13.08
CA PRO A 140 -1.65 -2.90 -12.27
C PRO A 140 -1.33 -3.48 -10.89
N LEU A 141 -0.39 -4.43 -10.80
CA LEU A 141 0.09 -4.98 -9.52
C LEU A 141 0.72 -3.90 -8.63
N GLY A 142 1.56 -3.04 -9.21
CA GLY A 142 2.18 -1.91 -8.50
C GLY A 142 1.15 -0.91 -7.97
N VAL A 143 0.13 -0.59 -8.77
CA VAL A 143 -0.99 0.28 -8.37
C VAL A 143 -1.79 -0.35 -7.23
N LEU A 144 -2.11 -1.64 -7.33
CA LEU A 144 -2.89 -2.33 -6.29
C LEU A 144 -2.11 -2.46 -4.98
N ASN A 145 -0.81 -2.77 -5.07
CA ASN A 145 0.07 -2.77 -3.89
C ASN A 145 0.20 -1.37 -3.28
N ALA A 146 0.35 -0.33 -4.10
CA ALA A 146 0.38 1.05 -3.61
C ALA A 146 -0.95 1.45 -2.95
N TYR A 147 -2.09 1.04 -3.50
CA TYR A 147 -3.41 1.24 -2.90
C TYR A 147 -3.54 0.53 -1.55
N VAL A 148 -3.14 -0.74 -1.48
CA VAL A 148 -3.16 -1.52 -0.24
C VAL A 148 -2.26 -0.88 0.82
N SER A 149 -1.04 -0.46 0.45
CA SER A 149 -0.15 0.29 1.35
C SER A 149 -0.71 1.67 1.73
N ALA A 150 -1.49 2.32 0.86
CA ALA A 150 -2.10 3.60 1.15
C ALA A 150 -3.29 3.49 2.11
N CYS A 151 -4.04 2.38 2.07
CA CYS A 151 -5.20 2.16 2.93
C CYS A 151 -4.87 1.51 4.28
N HIS A 152 -3.75 0.79 4.38
CA HIS A 152 -3.27 0.17 5.62
C HIS A 152 -2.05 0.93 6.15
N GLU A 153 -2.15 1.57 7.32
CA GLU A 153 -1.04 2.36 7.90
C GLU A 153 0.12 1.50 8.42
N SER A 154 -0.08 0.19 8.54
CA SER A 154 0.98 -0.77 8.83
C SER A 154 1.34 -1.54 7.55
N SER A 155 2.64 -1.72 7.31
CA SER A 155 3.15 -2.63 6.28
C SER A 155 2.54 -4.03 6.47
N LEU A 156 1.57 -4.39 5.63
CA LEU A 156 0.96 -5.73 5.65
C LEU A 156 2.00 -6.83 5.37
N SER A 157 3.01 -6.50 4.56
CA SER A 157 4.14 -7.38 4.27
C SER A 157 5.40 -6.59 4.01
N THR A 158 6.50 -6.95 4.68
CA THR A 158 7.84 -6.44 4.37
C THR A 158 8.28 -6.83 2.96
N SER A 159 7.71 -7.91 2.41
CA SER A 159 7.97 -8.38 1.04
C SER A 159 7.54 -7.38 -0.02
N MET A 160 6.57 -6.48 0.25
CA MET A 160 6.20 -5.40 -0.67
C MET A 160 7.37 -4.43 -0.90
N LEU A 161 8.13 -4.11 0.14
CA LEU A 161 9.30 -3.23 0.05
C LEU A 161 10.48 -3.90 -0.65
N VAL A 162 10.70 -5.19 -0.36
CA VAL A 162 11.72 -5.98 -1.05
C VAL A 162 11.37 -6.08 -2.54
N LYS A 163 10.10 -6.36 -2.87
CA LYS A 163 9.61 -6.39 -4.26
C LYS A 163 9.84 -5.05 -4.95
N ALA A 164 9.47 -3.94 -4.30
CA ALA A 164 9.69 -2.61 -4.86
C ALA A 164 11.18 -2.33 -5.15
N SER A 165 12.07 -2.75 -4.25
CA SER A 165 13.53 -2.62 -4.44
C SER A 165 14.06 -3.46 -5.61
N ILE A 166 13.57 -4.70 -5.74
CA ILE A 166 13.93 -5.60 -6.83
C ILE A 166 13.44 -5.05 -8.18
N ILE A 167 12.23 -4.48 -8.24
CA ILE A 167 11.68 -3.82 -9.44
C ILE A 167 12.52 -2.59 -9.82
N LEU A 168 12.97 -1.78 -8.86
CA LEU A 168 13.87 -0.66 -9.16
C LEU A 168 15.21 -1.15 -9.73
N CYS A 169 15.79 -2.21 -9.16
CA CYS A 169 17.00 -2.84 -9.68
C CYS A 169 16.80 -3.35 -11.11
N TYR A 170 15.67 -4.03 -11.36
CA TYR A 170 15.27 -4.50 -12.68
C TYR A 170 15.20 -3.37 -13.72
N MET A 171 14.57 -2.24 -13.36
CA MET A 171 14.48 -1.07 -14.24
C MET A 171 15.86 -0.50 -14.58
N VAL A 172 16.76 -0.39 -13.61
CA VAL A 172 18.13 0.09 -13.85
C VAL A 172 18.87 -0.83 -14.83
N VAL A 173 18.83 -2.14 -14.59
CA VAL A 173 19.47 -3.13 -15.48
C VAL A 173 18.92 -3.03 -16.90
N ARG A 174 17.59 -2.96 -17.07
CA ARG A 174 16.93 -2.82 -18.39
C ARG A 174 17.23 -1.48 -19.06
N PHE A 175 17.25 -0.39 -18.30
CA PHE A 175 17.56 0.94 -18.85
C PHE A 175 18.99 1.00 -19.37
N LEU A 176 19.95 0.43 -18.64
CA LEU A 176 21.35 0.33 -19.07
C LEU A 176 21.47 -0.52 -20.35
N THR A 177 20.73 -1.62 -20.48
CA THR A 177 20.77 -2.43 -21.70
C THR A 177 20.13 -1.74 -22.89
N PHE A 178 18.97 -1.09 -22.72
CA PHE A 178 18.38 -0.29 -23.80
C PHE A 178 19.30 0.85 -24.25
N THR A 179 19.94 1.54 -23.31
CA THR A 179 20.91 2.59 -23.63
C THR A 179 22.11 2.03 -24.40
N THR A 180 22.62 0.88 -23.99
CA THR A 180 23.75 0.21 -24.65
C THR A 180 23.38 -0.22 -26.08
N VAL A 181 22.19 -0.81 -26.27
CA VAL A 181 21.69 -1.25 -27.59
C VAL A 181 21.42 -0.04 -28.48
N TYR A 182 20.83 1.02 -27.96
CA TYR A 182 20.60 2.26 -28.72
C TYR A 182 21.91 2.91 -29.18
N LEU A 183 22.92 2.97 -28.30
CA LEU A 183 24.25 3.46 -28.66
C LEU A 183 24.95 2.57 -29.70
N LEU A 184 24.64 1.27 -29.77
CA LEU A 184 25.12 0.38 -30.81
C LEU A 184 24.38 0.61 -32.15
N GLU A 185 23.05 0.67 -32.14
CA GLU A 185 22.22 0.85 -33.36
C GLU A 185 22.41 2.21 -34.03
N THR A 186 22.49 3.30 -33.25
CA THR A 186 22.72 4.66 -33.79
C THR A 186 24.09 4.82 -34.46
N THR A 187 24.99 3.87 -34.27
CA THR A 187 26.32 3.87 -34.91
C THR A 187 26.36 3.12 -36.24
N GLU A 188 25.29 2.42 -36.63
CA GLU A 188 25.18 1.74 -37.93
C GLU A 188 24.54 2.60 -39.03
N ASP A 189 24.06 3.82 -38.73
CA ASP A 189 23.53 4.75 -39.75
C ASP A 189 24.64 5.47 -40.57
N SER A 190 25.91 5.07 -40.46
CA SER A 190 26.94 5.47 -41.43
C SER A 190 26.82 4.63 -42.70
N TYR A 191 25.98 5.12 -43.62
CA TYR A 191 25.89 4.82 -45.04
C TYR A 191 25.70 3.34 -45.42
N VAL A 192 24.52 3.01 -45.94
CA VAL A 192 24.39 2.00 -47.00
C VAL A 192 25.41 2.40 -48.07
N ASN A 193 26.49 1.64 -48.17
CA ASN A 193 27.62 1.93 -49.04
C ASN A 193 27.19 1.60 -50.48
N ILE A 194 26.52 2.56 -51.14
CA ILE A 194 26.04 2.43 -52.53
C ILE A 194 27.21 2.21 -53.50
N ASP A 195 28.43 2.62 -53.12
CA ASP A 195 29.65 2.41 -53.90
C ASP A 195 30.08 0.94 -53.99
N LYS A 196 29.51 0.05 -53.13
CA LYS A 196 29.66 -1.40 -53.29
C LYS A 196 28.65 -2.02 -54.28
N PHE A 197 27.65 -1.25 -54.71
CA PHE A 197 26.59 -1.68 -55.64
C PHE A 197 26.75 -1.08 -57.05
N ILE A 198 27.50 0.01 -57.21
CA ILE A 198 27.90 0.52 -58.52
C ILE A 198 29.30 -0.03 -58.79
N GLY A 199 29.34 -1.16 -59.51
CA GLY A 199 30.60 -1.76 -59.95
C GLY A 199 31.50 -0.71 -60.59
N SER A 200 32.74 -0.64 -60.09
CA SER A 200 33.87 0.04 -60.74
C SER A 200 33.82 -0.20 -62.27
N PRO A 201 33.79 0.84 -63.10
CA PRO A 201 33.86 0.66 -64.54
C PRO A 201 35.29 0.23 -64.90
N LYS A 202 35.53 -1.08 -64.97
CA LYS A 202 36.65 -1.58 -65.76
C LYS A 202 36.35 -1.26 -67.22
N LYS A 203 37.16 -0.36 -67.78
CA LYS A 203 37.36 -0.21 -69.22
C LYS A 203 37.57 -1.58 -69.85
N THR A 204 36.67 -2.01 -70.71
CA THR A 204 37.02 -2.53 -72.02
C THR A 204 35.84 -2.34 -72.97
N ASP A 205 36.15 -1.85 -74.15
CA ASP A 205 35.26 -1.70 -75.29
C ASP A 205 34.61 -3.03 -75.71
N GLN A 206 33.52 -2.88 -76.47
CA GLN A 206 32.77 -3.89 -77.21
C GLN A 206 31.76 -4.71 -76.38
N LEU A 207 30.49 -4.30 -76.43
CA LEU A 207 29.36 -5.09 -76.97
C LEU A 207 28.05 -4.31 -76.70
N GLN A 208 27.62 -3.51 -77.68
CA GLN A 208 26.51 -2.57 -77.54
C GLN A 208 25.15 -3.14 -77.97
N GLU A 209 24.99 -4.46 -78.12
CA GLU A 209 23.69 -5.06 -78.50
C GLU A 209 23.09 -6.02 -77.46
N GLU A 210 23.81 -6.40 -76.40
CA GLU A 210 23.27 -7.31 -75.36
C GLU A 210 22.71 -6.57 -74.13
N LYS A 211 22.96 -5.26 -74.01
CA LYS A 211 22.56 -4.44 -72.86
C LYS A 211 21.10 -4.01 -72.84
N GLN A 212 20.37 -4.06 -73.95
CA GLN A 212 18.95 -3.66 -73.96
C GLN A 212 17.98 -4.79 -73.55
N GLY A 213 18.36 -6.07 -73.73
CA GLY A 213 17.56 -7.22 -73.31
C GLY A 213 17.62 -7.51 -71.79
N ILE A 214 18.77 -7.25 -71.16
CA ILE A 214 18.98 -7.51 -69.73
C ILE A 214 18.43 -6.37 -68.86
N LEU A 215 18.43 -5.12 -69.37
CA LEU A 215 17.94 -3.96 -68.63
C LEU A 215 16.40 -3.88 -68.60
N LEU A 216 15.72 -4.51 -69.56
CA LEU A 216 14.25 -4.65 -69.57
C LEU A 216 13.75 -5.85 -68.73
N SER A 217 14.55 -6.90 -68.54
CA SER A 217 14.17 -8.05 -67.71
C SER A 217 14.39 -7.83 -66.20
N LEU A 218 15.36 -6.99 -65.81
CA LEU A 218 15.59 -6.58 -64.42
C LEU A 218 14.57 -5.56 -63.89
N ASN A 219 13.94 -4.78 -64.77
CA ASN A 219 13.05 -3.68 -64.37
C ASN A 219 11.62 -4.15 -64.01
N ARG A 220 11.22 -5.39 -64.35
CA ARG A 220 9.81 -5.83 -64.23
C ARG A 220 9.51 -6.72 -63.01
N LYS A 221 10.51 -7.26 -62.29
CA LYS A 221 10.27 -8.16 -61.13
C LYS A 221 11.06 -7.83 -59.85
N GLY A 222 12.03 -6.92 -59.87
CA GLY A 222 12.94 -6.72 -58.73
C GLY A 222 12.70 -5.46 -57.88
N ILE A 223 12.17 -4.38 -58.46
CA ILE A 223 12.16 -3.07 -57.79
C ILE A 223 10.93 -2.90 -56.89
N GLY A 224 9.75 -3.42 -57.32
CA GLY A 224 8.52 -3.37 -56.52
C GLY A 224 8.60 -4.17 -55.23
N ALA A 225 9.11 -5.41 -55.27
CA ALA A 225 9.30 -6.25 -54.09
C ALA A 225 10.33 -5.65 -53.12
N ARG A 226 11.46 -5.13 -53.64
CA ARG A 226 12.51 -4.51 -52.80
C ARG A 226 12.07 -3.18 -52.18
N CYS A 227 11.28 -2.35 -52.88
CA CYS A 227 10.71 -1.14 -52.27
C CYS A 227 9.69 -1.48 -51.18
N VAL A 228 8.87 -2.52 -51.37
CA VAL A 228 7.93 -2.99 -50.33
C VAL A 228 8.68 -3.50 -49.10
N ASP A 229 9.78 -4.22 -49.27
CA ASP A 229 10.62 -4.69 -48.15
C ASP A 229 11.33 -3.53 -47.42
N ILE A 230 11.79 -2.50 -48.14
CA ILE A 230 12.40 -1.30 -47.54
C ILE A 230 11.36 -0.47 -46.78
N VAL A 231 10.15 -0.29 -47.34
CA VAL A 231 9.04 0.40 -46.66
C VAL A 231 8.57 -0.39 -45.44
N ARG A 232 8.48 -1.72 -45.56
CA ARG A 232 8.16 -2.64 -44.45
C ARG A 232 9.21 -2.58 -43.35
N ALA A 233 10.50 -2.64 -43.69
CA ALA A 233 11.60 -2.51 -42.73
C ALA A 233 11.64 -1.13 -42.04
N LYS A 234 11.39 -0.04 -42.80
CA LYS A 234 11.31 1.32 -42.24
C LYS A 234 10.11 1.50 -41.31
N ASN A 235 8.95 0.94 -41.67
CA ASN A 235 7.76 0.96 -40.81
C ASN A 235 7.94 0.09 -39.57
N LEU A 236 8.60 -1.07 -39.69
CA LEU A 236 8.94 -1.93 -38.56
C LEU A 236 9.90 -1.23 -37.59
N ARG A 237 10.92 -0.52 -38.09
CA ARG A 237 11.86 0.27 -37.27
C ARG A 237 11.14 1.41 -36.53
N ARG A 238 10.20 2.10 -37.18
CA ARG A 238 9.36 3.13 -36.53
C ARG A 238 8.45 2.53 -35.46
N PHE A 239 7.80 1.41 -35.75
CA PHE A 239 6.95 0.73 -34.77
C PHE A 239 7.76 0.24 -33.57
N TRP A 240 8.95 -0.31 -33.80
CA TRP A 240 9.84 -0.75 -32.72
C TRP A 240 10.29 0.40 -31.82
N LEU A 241 10.59 1.56 -32.39
CA LEU A 241 10.89 2.78 -31.62
C LEU A 241 9.68 3.19 -30.76
N VAL A 242 8.47 3.13 -31.30
CA VAL A 242 7.24 3.40 -30.54
C VAL A 242 7.08 2.45 -29.34
N ILE A 243 7.31 1.14 -29.54
CA ILE A 243 7.29 0.16 -28.43
C ILE A 243 8.30 0.53 -27.34
N ARG A 244 9.53 0.91 -27.71
CA ARG A 244 10.54 1.34 -26.73
C ARG A 244 10.13 2.61 -25.97
N ILE A 245 9.48 3.57 -26.62
CA ILE A 245 8.91 4.75 -25.92
C ILE A 245 7.87 4.30 -24.89
N PHE A 246 6.98 3.37 -25.26
CA PHE A 246 5.99 2.82 -24.32
C PHE A 246 6.64 2.11 -23.14
N ILE A 247 7.71 1.33 -23.36
CA ILE A 247 8.46 0.68 -22.28
C ILE A 247 9.05 1.73 -21.31
N ILE A 248 9.66 2.79 -21.83
CA ILE A 248 10.22 3.88 -21.00
C ILE A 248 9.12 4.58 -20.20
N ALA A 249 7.97 4.86 -20.83
CA ALA A 249 6.82 5.42 -20.13
C ALA A 249 6.30 4.48 -19.03
N GLY A 250 6.24 3.17 -19.31
CA GLY A 250 5.89 2.13 -18.34
C GLY A 250 6.86 2.08 -17.15
N PHE A 251 8.17 2.15 -17.39
CA PHE A 251 9.18 2.26 -16.33
C PHE A 251 9.01 3.52 -15.48
N PHE A 252 8.72 4.67 -16.09
CA PHE A 252 8.45 5.89 -15.34
C PHE A 252 7.23 5.73 -14.43
N LEU A 253 6.13 5.16 -14.94
CA LEU A 253 4.93 4.92 -14.14
C LEU A 253 5.20 3.93 -13.00
N MET A 254 5.94 2.86 -13.27
CA MET A 254 6.34 1.91 -12.22
C MET A 254 7.26 2.56 -11.18
N LEU A 255 8.16 3.45 -11.58
CA LEU A 255 9.01 4.21 -10.64
C LEU A 255 8.14 5.03 -9.69
N VAL A 256 7.13 5.73 -10.22
CA VAL A 256 6.17 6.50 -9.42
C VAL A 256 5.42 5.59 -8.45
N THR A 257 4.88 4.45 -8.90
CA THR A 257 4.16 3.53 -8.00
C THR A 257 5.07 2.95 -6.91
N ASN A 258 6.34 2.64 -7.22
CA ASN A 258 7.29 2.16 -6.22
C ASN A 258 7.61 3.24 -5.19
N ILE A 259 7.84 4.49 -5.60
CA ILE A 259 8.04 5.61 -4.68
C ILE A 259 6.82 5.79 -3.77
N LEU A 260 5.60 5.64 -4.31
CA LEU A 260 4.38 5.68 -3.49
C LEU A 260 4.33 4.56 -2.45
N ILE A 261 4.68 3.33 -2.81
CA ILE A 261 4.77 2.21 -1.85
C ILE A 261 5.75 2.54 -0.72
N PHE A 262 6.95 3.03 -1.05
CA PHE A 262 7.92 3.46 -0.04
C PHE A 262 7.38 4.59 0.83
N LYS A 263 6.77 5.62 0.23
CA LYS A 263 6.21 6.76 0.94
C LYS A 263 5.13 6.31 1.92
N PHE A 264 4.16 5.52 1.47
CA PHE A 264 3.06 5.06 2.33
C PHE A 264 3.51 4.08 3.41
N THR A 265 4.61 3.37 3.19
CA THR A 265 5.14 2.42 4.17
C THR A 265 6.05 3.07 5.22
N PHE A 266 6.79 4.13 4.86
CA PHE A 266 7.82 4.72 5.73
C PHE A 266 7.50 6.10 6.30
N VAL A 267 6.62 6.87 5.68
CA VAL A 267 6.25 8.20 6.14
C VAL A 267 4.91 8.09 6.84
N GLN A 268 4.76 8.68 8.03
CA GLN A 268 3.46 8.95 8.65
C GLN A 268 3.36 10.45 8.92
N THR A 269 2.18 11.02 8.71
CA THR A 269 1.89 12.42 9.09
C THR A 269 1.21 12.43 10.45
N TYR A 270 1.93 12.85 11.48
CA TYR A 270 1.38 13.02 12.82
C TYR A 270 1.16 14.51 13.10
N ARG A 271 -0.08 14.92 13.41
CA ARG A 271 -0.45 16.32 13.73
C ARG A 271 0.15 17.39 12.78
N GLY A 272 0.28 17.07 11.48
CA GLY A 272 0.84 17.97 10.46
C GLY A 272 2.37 17.96 10.32
N PHE A 273 3.09 17.17 11.13
CA PHE A 273 4.53 16.94 11.03
C PHE A 273 4.83 15.61 10.34
N LEU A 274 5.89 15.60 9.52
CA LEU A 274 6.39 14.41 8.83
C LEU A 274 7.31 13.64 9.77
N GLU A 275 6.91 12.45 10.20
CA GLU A 275 7.78 11.56 10.95
C GLU A 275 8.13 10.31 10.13
N TRP A 276 9.41 9.94 10.18
CA TRP A 276 9.89 8.70 9.59
C TRP A 276 9.61 7.54 10.55
N ARG A 277 9.03 6.46 10.04
CA ARG A 277 8.80 5.23 10.79
C ARG A 277 10.13 4.69 11.32
N ARG A 278 10.44 4.95 12.60
CA ARG A 278 11.58 4.27 13.27
C ARG A 278 11.17 2.83 13.49
N VAL A 279 11.77 1.90 12.74
CA VAL A 279 11.74 0.47 13.09
C VAL A 279 12.58 0.32 14.35
N VAL A 280 11.97 0.48 15.52
CA VAL A 280 12.68 0.35 16.80
C VAL A 280 12.76 -1.13 17.14
N PRO A 281 13.98 -1.71 17.26
CA PRO A 281 14.12 -3.02 17.87
C PRO A 281 13.89 -2.83 19.39
N SER A 282 12.77 -3.33 19.88
CA SER A 282 12.51 -3.66 21.29
C SER A 282 13.14 -2.73 22.34
N SER A 283 12.38 -1.74 22.84
CA SER A 283 12.46 -1.35 24.26
C SER A 283 11.25 -0.50 24.69
N ALA A 284 10.47 -1.06 25.63
CA ALA A 284 9.52 -0.45 26.56
C ALA A 284 8.33 0.42 26.06
N GLY A 285 8.25 0.76 24.77
CA GLY A 285 7.04 1.25 24.14
C GLY A 285 7.13 0.93 22.65
N SER A 286 6.19 0.13 22.13
CA SER A 286 6.23 -0.22 20.72
C SER A 286 5.72 0.96 19.88
N LEU A 287 6.28 1.15 18.69
CA LEU A 287 5.73 2.09 17.71
C LEU A 287 4.24 1.80 17.42
N GLU A 288 3.81 0.55 17.61
CA GLU A 288 2.41 0.13 17.52
C GLU A 288 1.55 0.73 18.63
N ASP A 289 2.10 0.97 19.83
CA ASP A 289 1.39 1.64 20.94
C ASP A 289 1.13 3.13 20.63
N MET A 290 2.09 3.81 19.98
CA MET A 290 1.90 5.20 19.52
C MET A 290 0.95 5.31 18.33
N MET A 291 0.95 4.34 17.40
CA MET A 291 -0.02 4.28 16.30
C MET A 291 -1.43 3.94 16.81
N ALA A 292 -1.53 3.06 17.81
CA ALA A 292 -2.75 2.67 18.49
C ALA A 292 -3.43 3.84 19.20
N GLU A 293 -2.66 4.75 19.82
CA GLU A 293 -3.18 5.90 20.55
C GLU A 293 -4.12 6.77 19.69
N ARG A 294 -3.76 7.02 18.41
CA ARG A 294 -4.62 7.79 17.48
C ARG A 294 -5.97 7.12 17.22
N TYR A 295 -6.01 5.80 17.20
CA TYR A 295 -7.24 5.06 16.94
C TYR A 295 -8.05 4.86 18.20
N PHE A 296 -7.43 4.68 19.35
CA PHE A 296 -8.14 4.24 20.55
C PHE A 296 -8.52 5.39 21.49
N HIS A 297 -8.05 6.60 21.24
CA HIS A 297 -8.43 7.78 22.01
C HIS A 297 -9.95 8.05 21.93
N ASP A 298 -10.58 8.18 23.10
CA ASP A 298 -12.02 8.34 23.30
C ASP A 298 -12.91 7.25 22.72
N VAL A 299 -12.33 6.09 22.39
CA VAL A 299 -13.11 4.95 21.87
C VAL A 299 -13.53 4.07 23.03
N GLU A 300 -14.84 3.88 23.14
CA GLU A 300 -15.44 3.13 24.24
C GLU A 300 -16.36 2.04 23.69
N ILE A 301 -16.58 1.02 24.51
CA ILE A 301 -17.46 -0.11 24.21
C ILE A 301 -18.83 0.18 24.80
N PHE A 302 -19.85 0.16 23.94
CA PHE A 302 -21.23 0.36 24.33
C PHE A 302 -22.06 -0.89 24.08
N MET A 303 -23.10 -1.06 24.89
CA MET A 303 -24.07 -2.14 24.75
C MET A 303 -25.45 -1.60 24.42
N LYS A 304 -26.11 -2.25 23.46
CA LYS A 304 -27.55 -2.08 23.25
C LYS A 304 -28.33 -3.16 23.97
N GLU A 305 -29.30 -2.73 24.76
CA GLU A 305 -30.17 -3.63 25.50
C GLU A 305 -31.23 -4.23 24.56
N THR A 306 -31.14 -5.53 24.30
CA THR A 306 -31.93 -6.23 23.25
C THR A 306 -33.42 -6.37 23.56
N GLU A 307 -33.81 -6.18 24.82
CA GLU A 307 -35.17 -6.40 25.32
C GLU A 307 -36.02 -5.13 25.27
N LEU A 308 -35.39 -3.97 25.12
CA LEU A 308 -36.05 -2.67 25.04
C LEU A 308 -35.97 -2.16 23.60
N THR A 309 -37.05 -1.59 23.09
CA THR A 309 -37.12 -0.97 21.75
C THR A 309 -36.30 0.32 21.65
N SER A 310 -35.60 0.71 22.72
CA SER A 310 -34.76 1.90 22.76
C SER A 310 -33.63 1.82 21.75
N LYS A 311 -33.37 2.93 21.07
CA LYS A 311 -32.19 3.10 20.20
C LYS A 311 -30.93 3.45 20.97
N LYS A 312 -31.03 3.71 22.27
CA LYS A 312 -29.95 4.23 23.11
C LYS A 312 -29.00 3.15 23.63
N TRP A 313 -27.85 3.60 24.09
CA TRP A 313 -26.67 2.79 24.39
C TRP A 313 -26.21 2.96 25.84
N LEU A 314 -25.71 1.87 26.42
CA LEU A 314 -25.12 1.82 27.75
C LEU A 314 -23.60 1.81 27.61
N HIS A 315 -22.91 2.73 28.27
CA HIS A 315 -21.45 2.71 28.35
C HIS A 315 -21.01 1.51 29.21
N LEU A 316 -19.97 0.79 28.77
CA LEU A 316 -19.40 -0.31 29.55
C LEU A 316 -17.98 0.00 30.02
N VAL A 317 -17.08 0.27 29.07
CA VAL A 317 -15.65 0.43 29.35
C VAL A 317 -14.95 1.13 28.19
N SER A 318 -13.95 1.96 28.52
CA SER A 318 -13.01 2.51 27.56
C SER A 318 -12.06 1.45 27.01
N LEU A 319 -11.80 1.49 25.71
CA LEU A 319 -10.88 0.58 25.05
C LEU A 319 -9.44 0.77 25.55
N GLU A 320 -9.05 2.01 25.83
CA GLU A 320 -7.74 2.35 26.37
C GLU A 320 -7.53 1.70 27.74
N LYS A 321 -8.50 1.86 28.66
CA LYS A 321 -8.48 1.23 29.98
C LYS A 321 -8.33 -0.29 29.86
N LEU A 322 -9.12 -0.91 28.97
CA LEU A 322 -9.07 -2.36 28.76
C LEU A 322 -7.68 -2.81 28.32
N MET A 323 -7.05 -2.11 27.37
CA MET A 323 -5.70 -2.43 26.88
C MET A 323 -4.63 -2.23 27.98
N GLN A 324 -4.71 -1.14 28.75
CA GLN A 324 -3.80 -0.89 29.87
C GLN A 324 -3.93 -1.95 30.99
N LEU A 325 -5.13 -2.43 31.27
CA LEU A 325 -5.34 -3.51 32.24
C LEU A 325 -4.75 -4.83 31.74
N GLN A 326 -4.99 -5.17 30.47
CA GLN A 326 -4.52 -6.42 29.86
C GLN A 326 -2.99 -6.48 29.76
N THR A 327 -2.33 -5.38 29.42
CA THR A 327 -0.85 -5.31 29.41
C THR A 327 -0.23 -5.53 30.80
N LYS A 328 -0.96 -5.19 31.86
CA LYS A 328 -0.59 -5.48 33.27
C LYS A 328 -1.01 -6.89 33.72
N GLY A 329 -1.64 -7.68 32.86
CA GLY A 329 -2.20 -9.00 33.18
C GLY A 329 -3.43 -8.95 34.10
N ILE A 330 -4.14 -7.82 34.12
CA ILE A 330 -5.36 -7.65 34.92
C ILE A 330 -6.56 -7.97 34.02
N THR A 331 -7.49 -8.76 34.54
CA THR A 331 -8.74 -9.09 33.83
C THR A 331 -9.92 -8.34 34.44
N GLU A 332 -10.75 -7.76 33.59
CA GLU A 332 -11.94 -7.01 34.00
C GLU A 332 -13.22 -7.78 33.64
N GLN A 333 -14.14 -7.84 34.60
CA GLN A 333 -15.46 -8.40 34.43
C GLN A 333 -16.52 -7.36 34.81
N ILE A 334 -17.42 -7.09 33.88
CA ILE A 334 -18.50 -6.12 34.05
C ILE A 334 -19.79 -6.86 34.34
N GLY A 335 -20.44 -6.50 35.43
CA GLY A 335 -21.75 -6.99 35.84
C GLY A 335 -22.80 -5.90 35.70
N LEU A 336 -23.93 -6.25 35.11
CA LEU A 336 -25.13 -5.43 35.07
C LEU A 336 -26.28 -6.23 35.68
N SER A 337 -26.85 -5.77 36.78
CA SER A 337 -27.93 -6.48 37.49
C SER A 337 -29.11 -5.58 37.72
N TYR A 338 -30.29 -6.02 37.31
CA TYR A 338 -31.54 -5.33 37.61
C TYR A 338 -32.23 -6.05 38.74
N ILE A 339 -32.57 -5.29 39.77
CA ILE A 339 -33.24 -5.78 40.97
C ILE A 339 -34.50 -4.97 41.21
N ARG A 340 -35.49 -5.59 41.82
CA ARG A 340 -36.70 -4.92 42.30
C ARG A 340 -36.75 -5.04 43.82
N THR A 341 -36.99 -3.91 44.47
CA THR A 341 -37.26 -3.80 45.90
C THR A 341 -38.69 -3.27 46.11
N GLN A 342 -39.10 -3.10 47.35
CA GLN A 342 -40.36 -2.42 47.67
C GLN A 342 -40.34 -0.92 47.30
N SER A 343 -39.15 -0.30 47.28
CA SER A 343 -38.98 1.13 46.98
C SER A 343 -38.91 1.44 45.48
N GLY A 344 -38.64 0.44 44.64
CA GLY A 344 -38.58 0.62 43.19
C GLY A 344 -37.71 -0.40 42.47
N GLU A 345 -37.39 -0.10 41.22
CA GLU A 345 -36.44 -0.88 40.41
C GLU A 345 -35.08 -0.19 40.39
N TYR A 346 -34.02 -1.00 40.49
CA TYR A 346 -32.65 -0.51 40.50
C TYR A 346 -31.80 -1.27 39.49
N CYS A 347 -30.87 -0.55 38.88
CA CYS A 347 -29.82 -1.07 38.03
C CYS A 347 -28.49 -0.96 38.78
N ILE A 348 -27.81 -2.09 38.97
CA ILE A 348 -26.51 -2.18 39.62
C ILE A 348 -25.48 -2.44 38.52
N PHE A 349 -24.51 -1.53 38.42
CA PHE A 349 -23.34 -1.69 37.58
C PHE A 349 -22.15 -2.04 38.46
N SER A 350 -21.44 -3.12 38.15
CA SER A 350 -20.30 -3.58 38.93
C SER A 350 -19.11 -3.89 38.03
N GLN A 351 -17.92 -3.47 38.43
CA GLN A 351 -16.66 -3.81 37.78
C GLN A 351 -15.83 -4.64 38.76
N LEU A 352 -15.46 -5.85 38.34
CA LEU A 352 -14.60 -6.77 39.09
C LEU A 352 -13.27 -6.89 38.36
N LEU A 353 -12.21 -6.37 38.95
CA LEU A 353 -10.84 -6.50 38.49
C LEU A 353 -10.18 -7.69 39.19
N THR A 354 -9.57 -8.60 38.43
CA THR A 354 -8.79 -9.72 38.97
C THR A 354 -7.34 -9.58 38.55
N TYR A 355 -6.45 -9.43 39.53
CA TYR A 355 -5.02 -9.27 39.35
C TYR A 355 -4.31 -10.63 39.20
N ASN A 356 -3.08 -10.63 38.67
CA ASN A 356 -2.25 -11.82 38.54
C ASN A 356 -2.05 -12.59 39.87
N ASN A 357 -1.98 -11.87 41.00
CA ASN A 357 -1.87 -12.45 42.34
C ASN A 357 -3.18 -13.05 42.86
N ARG A 358 -4.23 -13.13 42.02
CA ARG A 358 -5.60 -13.56 42.34
C ARG A 358 -6.34 -12.68 43.35
N THR A 359 -5.79 -11.51 43.67
CA THR A 359 -6.54 -10.49 44.40
C THR A 359 -7.62 -9.92 43.50
N THR A 360 -8.74 -9.55 44.10
CA THR A 360 -9.90 -9.00 43.38
C THR A 360 -10.29 -7.66 43.96
N GLU A 361 -10.61 -6.71 43.09
CA GLU A 361 -11.15 -5.41 43.44
C GLU A 361 -12.51 -5.24 42.79
N THR A 362 -13.48 -4.74 43.56
CA THR A 362 -14.85 -4.55 43.09
C THR A 362 -15.29 -3.12 43.28
N ALA A 363 -15.60 -2.45 42.18
CA ALA A 363 -16.31 -1.17 42.18
C ALA A 363 -17.77 -1.40 41.81
N MET A 364 -18.71 -0.72 42.46
CA MET A 364 -20.14 -0.89 42.19
C MET A 364 -20.89 0.42 42.36
N THR A 365 -21.86 0.64 41.48
CA THR A 365 -22.67 1.85 41.44
C THR A 365 -24.13 1.49 41.19
N CYS A 366 -25.03 2.19 41.86
CA CYS A 366 -26.43 1.81 41.95
C CYS A 366 -27.33 2.95 41.46
N TRP A 367 -28.26 2.58 40.59
CA TRP A 367 -29.05 3.52 39.82
C TRP A 367 -30.52 3.21 39.98
N SER A 368 -31.27 4.12 40.59
CA SER A 368 -32.73 4.03 40.63
C SER A 368 -33.30 4.27 39.23
N VAL A 369 -34.22 3.40 38.79
CA VAL A 369 -34.86 3.49 37.46
C VAL A 369 -36.12 4.35 37.61
N LEU A 370 -36.12 5.54 37.02
CA LEU A 370 -37.24 6.49 37.10
C LEU A 370 -38.25 6.24 35.97
N GLU A 371 -37.76 6.26 34.73
CA GLU A 371 -38.54 6.04 33.51
C GLU A 371 -37.71 5.23 32.50
N MET A 372 -38.30 4.92 31.34
CA MET A 372 -37.53 4.30 30.25
C MET A 372 -36.35 5.19 29.85
N ASP A 373 -35.14 4.66 30.06
CA ASP A 373 -33.86 5.31 29.79
C ASP A 373 -33.52 6.53 30.70
N SER A 374 -34.21 6.71 31.83
CA SER A 374 -33.92 7.75 32.84
C SER A 374 -33.59 7.13 34.20
N PHE A 375 -32.49 7.58 34.79
CA PHE A 375 -31.88 7.00 35.98
C PHE A 375 -31.45 8.08 36.96
N LYS A 376 -31.43 7.76 38.25
CA LYS A 376 -30.84 8.61 39.29
C LYS A 376 -29.87 7.80 40.14
N GLU A 377 -28.64 8.31 40.27
CA GLU A 377 -27.60 7.68 41.10
C GLU A 377 -28.03 7.67 42.56
N THR A 378 -27.80 6.53 43.22
CA THR A 378 -28.15 6.30 44.62
C THR A 378 -27.02 5.53 45.29
N ALA A 379 -26.74 5.81 46.56
CA ALA A 379 -25.74 5.05 47.28
C ALA A 379 -26.15 3.57 47.32
N CYS A 380 -25.23 2.67 46.93
CA CYS A 380 -25.54 1.24 46.93
C CYS A 380 -25.90 0.74 48.33
N GLU A 381 -25.31 1.32 49.38
CA GLU A 381 -25.66 1.03 50.77
C GLU A 381 -27.17 1.19 51.01
N ASP A 382 -27.80 2.25 50.52
CA ASP A 382 -29.24 2.49 50.69
C ASP A 382 -30.10 1.45 49.96
N VAL A 383 -29.62 0.93 48.84
CA VAL A 383 -30.31 -0.10 48.05
C VAL A 383 -30.29 -1.46 48.76
N PHE A 384 -29.18 -1.79 49.44
CA PHE A 384 -29.02 -3.05 50.17
C PHE A 384 -29.40 -2.98 51.65
N ALA A 385 -29.43 -1.78 52.24
CA ALA A 385 -29.71 -1.54 53.67
C ALA A 385 -31.20 -1.35 53.97
N GLY A 386 -32.10 -1.55 53.00
CA GLY A 386 -33.53 -1.64 53.23
C GLY A 386 -33.84 -2.62 54.36
N ASN A 387 -34.17 -2.07 55.53
CA ASN A 387 -34.41 -2.78 56.78
C ASN A 387 -35.35 -3.98 56.57
N GLU A 388 -34.99 -5.13 57.17
CA GLU A 388 -35.62 -6.46 57.06
C GLU A 388 -35.03 -7.44 56.04
N GLY A 389 -33.71 -7.63 56.12
CA GLY A 389 -33.05 -8.80 55.56
C GLY A 389 -33.14 -8.91 54.03
N THR A 390 -32.38 -9.82 53.47
CA THR A 390 -32.35 -10.10 52.02
C THR A 390 -33.69 -10.63 51.45
N SER A 391 -34.77 -10.68 52.25
CA SER A 391 -36.09 -11.21 51.93
C SER A 391 -36.93 -10.39 50.94
N GLY A 392 -36.57 -9.12 50.69
CA GLY A 392 -37.31 -8.23 49.77
C GLY A 392 -36.67 -8.01 48.39
N LEU A 393 -35.47 -8.53 48.16
CA LEU A 393 -34.69 -8.29 46.94
C LEU A 393 -35.00 -9.36 45.89
N VAL A 394 -35.75 -8.99 44.87
CA VAL A 394 -36.01 -9.88 43.72
C VAL A 394 -35.07 -9.48 42.59
N ARG A 395 -34.07 -10.33 42.30
CA ARG A 395 -33.25 -10.20 41.10
C ARG A 395 -34.14 -10.43 39.88
N LEU A 396 -34.27 -9.44 39.01
CA LEU A 396 -35.05 -9.57 37.79
C LEU A 396 -34.22 -10.23 36.70
N LYS A 397 -33.04 -9.67 36.45
CA LYS A 397 -32.11 -10.15 35.43
C LYS A 397 -30.71 -9.70 35.77
N SER A 398 -29.72 -10.42 35.28
CA SER A 398 -28.34 -9.97 35.40
C SER A 398 -27.48 -10.57 34.31
N MET A 399 -26.50 -9.78 33.91
CA MET A 399 -25.58 -10.09 32.84
C MET A 399 -24.16 -9.83 33.34
N LYS A 400 -23.26 -10.73 32.97
CA LYS A 400 -21.84 -10.62 33.25
C LYS A 400 -21.07 -10.73 31.94
N ILE A 401 -20.24 -9.74 31.65
CA ILE A 401 -19.41 -9.64 30.45
C ILE A 401 -17.94 -9.63 30.87
N SER A 402 -17.12 -10.46 30.22
CA SER A 402 -15.67 -10.42 30.33
C SER A 402 -15.05 -10.08 28.99
N PHE A 403 -14.10 -9.15 28.98
CA PHE A 403 -13.37 -8.75 27.78
C PHE A 403 -11.95 -9.31 27.79
N ILE A 404 -11.48 -9.71 26.62
CA ILE A 404 -10.12 -10.23 26.40
C ILE A 404 -9.54 -9.51 25.19
N TYR A 405 -8.46 -8.77 25.38
CA TYR A 405 -7.72 -8.13 24.30
C TYR A 405 -6.58 -9.06 23.87
N ASP A 406 -6.63 -9.48 22.61
CA ASP A 406 -5.55 -10.22 21.98
C ASP A 406 -4.61 -9.22 21.30
N PRO A 407 -3.33 -9.13 21.72
CA PRO A 407 -2.38 -8.13 21.22
C PRO A 407 -2.08 -8.31 19.71
N PRO A 408 -1.49 -7.29 19.07
CA PRO A 408 -1.11 -7.36 17.66
C PRO A 408 -0.18 -8.54 17.35
N SER A 409 -0.38 -9.16 16.19
CA SER A 409 0.47 -10.21 15.65
C SER A 409 0.73 -9.98 14.15
N PRO A 410 1.70 -10.66 13.51
CA PRO A 410 2.03 -10.44 12.10
C PRO A 410 0.84 -10.62 11.14
N GLY A 411 -0.13 -11.46 11.50
CA GLY A 411 -1.36 -11.67 10.73
C GLY A 411 -2.57 -10.87 11.22
N ARG A 412 -2.46 -10.15 12.35
CA ARG A 412 -3.56 -9.39 12.98
C ARG A 412 -3.04 -8.05 13.49
N HIS A 413 -3.18 -7.02 12.66
CA HIS A 413 -2.74 -5.68 12.99
C HIS A 413 -3.62 -5.04 14.07
N LEU A 414 -3.00 -4.36 15.02
CA LEU A 414 -3.66 -3.61 16.11
C LEU A 414 -4.58 -4.46 17.02
N GLY A 415 -4.31 -5.77 17.09
CA GLY A 415 -4.99 -6.70 18.00
C GLY A 415 -6.48 -6.90 17.71
N VAL A 416 -7.21 -7.49 18.65
CA VAL A 416 -8.67 -7.59 18.61
C VAL A 416 -9.22 -7.73 20.03
N VAL A 417 -10.43 -7.22 20.27
CA VAL A 417 -11.13 -7.45 21.54
C VAL A 417 -12.18 -8.52 21.36
N TYR A 418 -12.09 -9.52 22.21
CA TYR A 418 -13.06 -10.57 22.38
C TYR A 418 -13.95 -10.32 23.59
N TYR A 419 -15.17 -10.85 23.56
CA TYR A 419 -16.05 -10.84 24.72
C TYR A 419 -16.71 -12.20 24.96
N ASN A 420 -16.95 -12.49 26.24
CA ASN A 420 -17.83 -13.57 26.68
C ASN A 420 -18.90 -12.98 27.60
N ALA A 421 -20.16 -13.29 27.31
CA ALA A 421 -21.30 -12.76 28.05
C ALA A 421 -22.17 -13.89 28.56
N THR A 422 -22.53 -13.81 29.84
CA THR A 422 -23.45 -14.75 30.49
C THR A 422 -24.65 -13.98 31.03
N ARG A 423 -25.86 -14.47 30.77
CA ARG A 423 -27.11 -13.91 31.29
C ARG A 423 -27.75 -14.88 32.27
N THR A 424 -28.27 -14.33 33.36
CA THR A 424 -28.96 -15.05 34.43
C THR A 424 -30.36 -14.47 34.60
N ASN A 425 -31.34 -15.36 34.73
CA ASN A 425 -32.74 -14.98 34.97
C ASN A 425 -33.03 -14.82 36.47
N ILE A 426 -34.28 -14.54 36.83
CA ILE A 426 -34.80 -14.40 38.19
C ILE A 426 -34.38 -15.57 39.10
N ASN A 427 -34.36 -16.79 38.56
CA ASN A 427 -34.00 -18.00 39.31
C ASN A 427 -32.48 -18.22 39.44
N GLY A 428 -31.65 -17.28 38.97
CA GLY A 428 -30.19 -17.43 38.90
C GLY A 428 -29.72 -18.46 37.86
N THR A 429 -30.64 -19.08 37.13
CA THR A 429 -30.31 -20.02 36.04
C THR A 429 -29.64 -19.25 34.91
N VAL A 430 -28.47 -19.74 34.48
CA VAL A 430 -27.75 -19.18 33.34
C VAL A 430 -28.47 -19.61 32.07
N PHE A 431 -29.10 -18.67 31.37
CA PHE A 431 -29.59 -18.91 30.02
C PHE A 431 -28.49 -18.45 29.08
N LEU A 432 -27.53 -19.33 28.81
CA LEU A 432 -26.48 -19.08 27.82
C LEU A 432 -27.13 -18.87 26.43
N ASN A 433 -26.47 -18.05 25.61
CA ASN A 433 -26.57 -17.98 24.14
C ASN A 433 -27.36 -16.89 23.41
N THR A 434 -27.93 -15.86 24.05
CA THR A 434 -28.43 -14.71 23.26
C THR A 434 -27.28 -13.73 22.95
N PRO A 435 -26.98 -13.42 21.67
CA PRO A 435 -25.91 -12.48 21.33
C PRO A 435 -26.23 -11.10 21.91
N VAL A 436 -25.29 -10.57 22.69
CA VAL A 436 -25.34 -9.17 23.14
C VAL A 436 -24.85 -8.29 22.00
N LYS A 437 -25.61 -7.24 21.68
CA LYS A 437 -25.20 -6.26 20.68
C LYS A 437 -24.25 -5.26 21.32
N LEU A 438 -22.96 -5.40 21.03
CA LEU A 438 -21.89 -4.51 21.46
C LEU A 438 -21.33 -3.76 20.25
N GLU A 439 -21.08 -2.46 20.38
CA GLU A 439 -20.48 -1.64 19.34
C GLU A 439 -19.46 -0.66 19.94
N TYR A 440 -18.46 -0.30 19.14
CA TYR A 440 -17.50 0.75 19.44
C TYR A 440 -18.07 2.10 18.99
N PHE A 441 -17.95 3.09 19.85
CA PHE A 441 -18.25 4.48 19.49
C PHE A 441 -17.14 5.38 20.01
N ARG A 442 -16.96 6.50 19.32
CA ARG A 442 -16.26 7.63 19.92
C ARG A 442 -17.24 8.41 20.78
N ASN A 443 -16.92 8.56 22.05
CA ASN A 443 -17.71 9.36 22.98
C ASN A 443 -17.40 10.85 22.75
N THR A 444 -18.34 11.59 22.15
CA THR A 444 -18.13 13.00 21.80
C THR A 444 -18.03 13.87 23.03
N ILE A 445 -18.76 13.49 24.09
CA ILE A 445 -18.78 14.21 25.35
C ILE A 445 -17.40 14.08 26.01
N ALA A 446 -16.90 12.85 26.17
CA ALA A 446 -15.56 12.61 26.72
C ALA A 446 -14.48 13.36 25.91
N HIS A 447 -14.57 13.28 24.58
CA HIS A 447 -13.63 13.97 23.69
C HIS A 447 -13.65 15.50 23.82
N THR A 448 -14.83 16.13 23.90
CA THR A 448 -14.94 17.59 24.06
C THR A 448 -14.40 18.06 25.41
N VAL A 449 -14.59 17.28 26.47
CA VAL A 449 -14.04 17.56 27.79
C VAL A 449 -12.52 17.42 27.80
N ALA A 450 -11.99 16.38 27.14
CA ALA A 450 -10.55 16.18 27.00
C ALA A 450 -9.87 17.33 26.23
N GLN A 451 -10.50 17.83 25.16
CA GLN A 451 -9.94 18.94 24.36
C GLN A 451 -9.98 20.31 25.06
N ALA A 452 -10.85 20.51 26.04
CA ALA A 452 -11.07 21.82 26.64
C ALA A 452 -9.98 22.25 27.63
N ASN A 453 -9.18 21.33 28.19
CA ASN A 453 -8.26 21.63 29.29
C ASN A 453 -6.87 20.99 29.10
N ASP A 454 -6.00 21.67 28.35
CA ASP A 454 -4.55 21.39 28.22
C ASP A 454 -3.74 21.94 29.45
N GLY A 455 -4.36 22.00 30.64
CA GLY A 455 -3.80 22.68 31.82
C GLY A 455 -3.87 21.89 33.14
N ASP A 456 -2.71 21.38 33.57
CA ASP A 456 -2.16 21.07 34.91
C ASP A 456 -3.00 20.50 36.10
N ASP A 457 -4.31 20.30 36.02
CA ASP A 457 -5.08 19.65 37.11
C ASP A 457 -5.26 18.14 36.87
N ASP A 458 -4.13 17.43 36.98
CA ASP A 458 -3.90 16.04 36.54
C ASP A 458 -4.45 14.94 37.48
N ILE A 459 -5.22 15.28 38.52
CA ILE A 459 -5.63 14.30 39.56
C ILE A 459 -7.15 14.01 39.55
N ALA A 460 -7.97 14.83 38.88
CA ALA A 460 -9.42 14.66 38.88
C ALA A 460 -10.02 14.07 37.59
N ARG A 461 -9.26 13.95 36.49
CA ARG A 461 -9.84 13.78 35.14
C ARG A 461 -9.05 12.92 34.14
N SER A 462 -8.15 12.05 34.58
CA SER A 462 -7.40 11.13 33.72
C SER A 462 -8.28 9.98 33.17
N HIS A 463 -9.13 10.21 32.16
CA HIS A 463 -10.02 9.23 31.49
C HIS A 463 -10.95 8.36 32.38
N ASP A 464 -10.78 8.41 33.69
CA ASP A 464 -11.59 7.82 34.76
C ASP A 464 -12.37 8.93 35.51
N GLY A 465 -12.35 10.17 35.01
CA GLY A 465 -13.25 11.25 35.46
C GLY A 465 -14.74 11.02 35.12
N TRP A 466 -15.03 9.93 34.38
CA TRP A 466 -16.36 9.34 34.17
C TRP A 466 -16.53 8.02 34.96
N THR A 467 -15.88 7.92 36.11
CA THR A 467 -16.26 6.99 37.18
C THR A 467 -17.59 7.50 37.76
N SER A 468 -18.74 6.98 37.34
CA SER A 468 -19.38 5.96 38.19
C SER A 468 -20.51 5.20 37.47
N GLY A 469 -20.59 5.12 36.13
CA GLY A 469 -21.67 4.28 35.59
C GLY A 469 -21.89 4.21 34.10
N PRO A 470 -22.89 3.40 33.68
CA PRO A 470 -23.18 3.15 32.29
C PRO A 470 -24.03 4.26 31.62
N PHE A 471 -24.29 5.36 32.33
CA PHE A 471 -25.19 6.44 31.95
C PHE A 471 -24.47 7.79 31.93
N ARG A 472 -25.00 8.75 31.17
CA ARG A 472 -24.51 10.13 31.14
C ARG A 472 -25.46 11.08 31.87
N PRO A 473 -24.97 12.18 32.47
CA PRO A 473 -25.84 13.21 33.00
C PRO A 473 -26.65 13.87 31.88
N VAL A 474 -27.87 14.32 32.22
CA VAL A 474 -28.73 15.09 31.30
C VAL A 474 -28.11 16.45 30.99
N ASP A 475 -27.62 17.14 32.03
CA ASP A 475 -26.98 18.45 31.93
C ASP A 475 -25.46 18.32 32.11
N LEU A 476 -24.71 18.53 31.03
CA LEU A 476 -23.24 18.43 31.04
C LEU A 476 -22.53 19.53 31.85
N TYR A 477 -23.26 20.58 32.26
CA TYR A 477 -22.72 21.80 32.86
C TYR A 477 -23.20 22.08 34.30
N LEU A 478 -24.04 21.22 34.89
CA LEU A 478 -24.63 21.49 36.21
C LEU A 478 -24.46 20.32 37.18
N SER A 479 -23.95 20.65 38.35
CA SER A 479 -23.69 19.78 39.50
C SER A 479 -24.96 19.25 40.20
N ASP A 480 -26.14 19.75 39.83
CA ASP A 480 -27.38 19.58 40.60
C ASP A 480 -28.49 18.82 39.83
N GLY A 481 -28.18 18.32 38.63
CA GLY A 481 -29.09 17.47 37.87
C GLY A 481 -28.89 15.99 38.23
N ASP A 482 -29.60 15.49 39.25
CA ASP A 482 -29.57 14.08 39.70
C ASP A 482 -30.08 13.06 38.65
N GLN A 483 -30.26 13.46 37.39
CA GLN A 483 -30.85 12.64 36.34
C GLN A 483 -29.83 12.30 35.25
N TYR A 484 -29.85 11.02 34.88
CA TYR A 484 -28.95 10.40 33.94
C TYR A 484 -29.73 9.65 32.88
N ILE A 485 -29.20 9.64 31.67
CA ILE A 485 -29.82 8.98 30.52
C ILE A 485 -28.82 8.10 29.78
N LYS A 486 -29.36 7.18 28.97
CA LYS A 486 -28.54 6.42 28.01
C LYS A 486 -28.05 7.31 26.87
N TYR A 487 -26.93 6.91 26.28
CA TYR A 487 -26.29 7.61 25.16
C TYR A 487 -27.08 7.43 23.87
N ASP A 488 -27.15 8.46 23.03
CA ASP A 488 -27.86 8.41 21.76
C ASP A 488 -26.99 8.87 20.58
N VAL A 489 -27.08 8.13 19.48
CA VAL A 489 -26.39 8.46 18.22
C VAL A 489 -27.10 9.64 17.55
N ASP A 490 -28.44 9.70 17.63
CA ASP A 490 -29.26 10.71 16.95
C ASP A 490 -29.05 12.12 17.55
N THR A 491 -28.65 12.21 18.83
CA THR A 491 -28.32 13.49 19.50
C THR A 491 -26.86 13.91 19.32
N GLY A 492 -26.02 13.06 18.72
CA GLY A 492 -24.60 13.30 18.53
C GLY A 492 -23.71 12.96 19.73
N ASP A 493 -24.23 12.24 20.74
CA ASP A 493 -23.43 11.79 21.89
C ASP A 493 -22.36 10.77 21.46
N LEU A 494 -22.67 10.01 20.41
CA LEU A 494 -21.86 8.90 19.92
C LEU A 494 -21.62 9.05 18.42
N ILE A 495 -20.36 9.01 18.00
CA ILE A 495 -19.99 8.91 16.59
C ILE A 495 -19.62 7.45 16.28
N PRO A 496 -20.25 6.82 15.26
CA PRO A 496 -19.92 5.47 14.84
C PRO A 496 -18.44 5.35 14.49
N ILE A 497 -17.80 4.28 14.95
CA ILE A 497 -16.34 4.16 14.82
C ILE A 497 -15.86 4.14 13.37
N ARG A 498 -16.69 3.71 12.41
CA ARG A 498 -16.36 3.72 10.98
C ARG A 498 -16.14 5.12 10.40
N GLU A 499 -16.73 6.14 11.02
CA GLU A 499 -16.54 7.54 10.59
C GLU A 499 -15.25 8.14 11.18
N VAL A 500 -14.83 7.61 12.33
CA VAL A 500 -13.68 8.06 13.12
C VAL A 500 -12.39 7.36 12.67
N TRP A 501 -12.44 6.03 12.57
CA TRP A 501 -11.37 5.21 12.01
C TRP A 501 -11.38 5.34 10.49
N ARG A 502 -10.78 6.43 10.00
CA ARG A 502 -10.36 6.52 8.61
C ARG A 502 -8.90 6.14 8.56
N THR A 503 -8.56 5.19 7.71
CA THR A 503 -7.24 4.58 7.71
C THR A 503 -6.42 5.08 6.53
N GLY A 504 -5.13 5.21 6.78
CA GLY A 504 -4.17 5.41 5.70
C GLY A 504 -4.14 6.82 5.14
N PHE A 505 -3.24 7.03 4.19
CA PHE A 505 -3.04 8.31 3.52
C PHE A 505 -4.20 8.71 2.62
N ALA A 506 -4.93 7.73 2.09
CA ALA A 506 -6.07 7.95 1.20
C ALA A 506 -7.39 8.12 1.97
N LEU A 507 -7.36 8.15 3.31
CA LEU A 507 -8.55 8.18 4.17
C LEU A 507 -9.55 7.10 3.77
N CYS A 508 -9.05 5.87 3.58
CA CYS A 508 -9.89 4.75 3.23
C CYS A 508 -10.88 4.49 4.38
N PRO A 509 -12.14 4.13 4.08
CA PRO A 509 -13.09 3.77 5.12
C PRO A 509 -12.53 2.57 5.89
N SER A 510 -12.56 2.62 7.24
CA SER A 510 -12.18 1.46 8.03
C SER A 510 -13.09 0.28 7.69
N THR A 511 -12.45 -0.86 7.50
CA THR A 511 -13.13 -2.13 7.30
C THR A 511 -13.44 -2.83 8.62
N ALA A 512 -12.99 -2.28 9.77
CA ALA A 512 -13.07 -2.86 11.10
C ALA A 512 -14.43 -3.47 11.48
N PRO A 513 -14.42 -4.48 12.38
CA PRO A 513 -15.62 -4.87 13.09
C PRO A 513 -16.17 -3.68 13.88
N THR A 514 -17.49 -3.50 13.84
CA THR A 514 -18.17 -2.40 14.53
C THR A 514 -18.22 -2.57 16.05
N GLY A 515 -17.74 -3.70 16.58
CA GLY A 515 -17.76 -4.03 18.00
C GLY A 515 -16.89 -5.25 18.33
N PRO A 516 -16.74 -5.58 19.62
CA PRO A 516 -15.99 -6.76 20.07
C PRO A 516 -16.50 -8.06 19.47
N VAL A 517 -15.60 -9.02 19.25
CA VAL A 517 -15.91 -10.33 18.66
C VAL A 517 -16.30 -11.32 19.75
N ARG A 518 -17.40 -12.05 19.58
CA ARG A 518 -17.84 -13.04 20.56
C ARG A 518 -16.89 -14.24 20.57
N MET A 519 -16.44 -14.68 21.74
CA MET A 519 -15.81 -16.00 21.89
C MET A 519 -16.86 -17.08 21.68
N THR A 520 -16.71 -17.84 20.59
CA THR A 520 -17.55 -19.00 20.25
C THR A 520 -17.05 -20.26 20.92
#